data_AF-A0A6I7Q0S3-F1
#
_entry.id   AF-A0A6I7Q0S3-F1
#
_cell.length_a   1.000
_cell.length_b   1.000
_cell.length_c   1.000
_cell.angle_alpha   90.00
_cell.angle_beta   90.00
_cell.angle_gamma   90.00
#
_symmetry.space_group_name_H-M   'P 1'
#
loop_
_entity.id
_entity.type
_entity.pdbx_description
1 polymer ?
#
loop_
_entity_poly.entity_id
_entity_poly.type
_entity_poly.pdbx_seq_one_letter_code
_entity_poly.pdbx_strand_id
1 'polypeptide(L)'
;MIEGQIRNDEDNTPISEADLDPAQPLCDASKVNSFWYRKIRNSKKALTLIELLAVLTILALVGGIAGPAIYRQVTQGRSRTAEAQIAAIEKSLNAFYLDCGFFPRSLDDLIRPPSEGRQCPNYDPEGYFERGSLPVDPWGNPYFYESPGQVRSSSYDLFSAGPDREPGTEDDITNWD
;
A
#
# COMPACT_ATOMS: atom_id res chain seq x y z
N MET A 1 -40.69 33.71 -55.49
CA MET A 1 -41.92 33.60 -54.67
C MET A 1 -41.62 32.55 -53.62
N ILE A 2 -41.38 32.79 -52.34
CA ILE A 2 -41.35 33.97 -51.45
C ILE A 2 -40.27 33.64 -50.39
N GLU A 3 -39.48 34.64 -50.00
CA GLU A 3 -38.54 34.60 -48.88
C GLU A 3 -39.28 34.42 -47.53
N GLY A 4 -38.65 33.73 -46.59
CA GLY A 4 -39.12 33.63 -45.21
C GLY A 4 -37.96 33.61 -44.23
N GLN A 5 -37.43 34.79 -43.93
CA GLN A 5 -36.51 35.06 -42.83
C GLN A 5 -37.13 34.74 -41.46
N ILE A 6 -36.41 34.01 -40.62
CA ILE A 6 -36.57 33.98 -39.15
C ILE A 6 -35.14 34.11 -38.60
N ARG A 7 -34.64 35.34 -38.45
CA ARG A 7 -34.54 36.13 -37.19
C ARG A 7 -33.73 35.41 -36.10
N ASN A 8 -32.47 35.84 -36.00
CA ASN A 8 -31.62 35.69 -34.84
C ASN A 8 -32.17 36.62 -33.74
N ASP A 9 -32.66 36.05 -32.65
CA ASP A 9 -32.92 36.82 -31.44
C ASP A 9 -31.66 36.73 -30.57
N GLU A 10 -30.80 37.74 -30.78
CA GLU A 10 -29.78 38.18 -29.85
C GLU A 10 -30.48 38.71 -28.58
N ASP A 11 -30.69 37.85 -27.59
CA ASP A 11 -30.85 38.33 -26.21
C ASP A 11 -29.45 38.48 -25.59
N ASN A 12 -28.74 39.47 -26.12
CA ASN A 12 -27.53 40.04 -25.55
C ASN A 12 -27.96 40.99 -24.42
N THR A 13 -28.35 40.41 -23.29
CA THR A 13 -28.45 41.19 -22.06
C THR A 13 -27.05 41.38 -21.49
N PRO A 14 -26.59 42.64 -21.34
CA PRO A 14 -25.31 42.92 -20.72
C PRO A 14 -25.41 42.53 -19.25
N ILE A 15 -24.64 41.53 -18.85
CA ILE A 15 -24.37 41.26 -17.45
C ILE A 15 -23.86 42.54 -16.80
N SER A 16 -24.66 43.05 -15.86
CA SER A 16 -24.36 44.23 -15.05
C SER A 16 -23.00 44.07 -14.40
N GLU A 17 -22.07 44.91 -14.81
CA GLU A 17 -20.69 45.05 -14.33
C GLU A 17 -20.65 45.73 -12.95
N ALA A 18 -21.48 45.22 -12.03
CA ALA A 18 -21.59 45.67 -10.64
C ALA A 18 -21.56 44.53 -9.62
N ASP A 19 -21.36 43.28 -10.05
CA ASP A 19 -21.18 42.13 -9.14
C ASP A 19 -19.78 41.49 -9.25
N LEU A 20 -18.81 42.22 -9.82
CA LEU A 20 -17.39 41.88 -9.69
C LEU A 20 -16.68 42.96 -8.86
N ASP A 21 -16.79 42.85 -7.53
CA ASP A 21 -15.76 43.33 -6.61
C ASP A 21 -14.97 42.11 -6.10
N PRO A 22 -13.62 42.20 -6.08
CA PRO A 22 -12.69 41.09 -6.09
C PRO A 22 -12.39 40.62 -4.67
N ALA A 23 -11.83 39.42 -4.57
CA ALA A 23 -11.05 39.01 -3.40
C ALA A 23 -11.79 39.15 -2.05
N GLN A 24 -12.70 38.24 -1.76
CA GLN A 24 -13.02 37.89 -0.38
C GLN A 24 -12.06 36.76 0.06
N PRO A 25 -11.03 37.03 0.88
CA PRO A 25 -10.29 35.97 1.55
C PRO A 25 -11.19 35.37 2.64
N LEU A 26 -11.96 34.34 2.30
CA LEU A 26 -12.83 33.64 3.26
C LEU A 26 -12.04 32.59 4.05
N CYS A 27 -11.13 33.07 4.90
CA CYS A 27 -10.79 32.47 6.20
C CYS A 27 -9.68 33.29 6.86
N ASP A 28 -10.06 34.18 7.77
CA ASP A 28 -9.17 34.73 8.78
C ASP A 28 -8.81 33.61 9.79
N ALA A 29 -7.78 32.83 9.45
CA ALA A 29 -7.20 31.81 10.31
C ALA A 29 -6.50 32.39 11.57
N SER A 30 -6.48 33.72 11.76
CA SER A 30 -5.84 34.35 12.91
C SER A 30 -6.72 34.37 14.17
N LYS A 31 -8.02 34.05 14.08
CA LYS A 31 -8.96 34.16 15.21
C LYS A 31 -9.47 32.85 15.79
N VAL A 32 -9.04 31.70 15.27
CA VAL A 32 -9.33 30.39 15.87
C VAL A 32 -8.34 29.99 16.96
N ASN A 33 -7.27 30.78 17.16
CA ASN A 33 -6.12 30.35 17.98
C ASN A 33 -6.08 30.92 19.41
N SER A 34 -7.05 31.72 19.85
CA SER A 34 -7.00 32.34 21.18
C SER A 34 -7.82 31.63 22.26
N PHE A 35 -8.65 30.63 21.91
CA PHE A 35 -9.57 30.00 22.88
C PHE A 35 -8.96 28.83 23.67
N TRP A 36 -7.84 28.25 23.22
CA TRP A 36 -7.28 27.02 23.82
C TRP A 36 -6.24 27.24 24.91
N TYR A 37 -5.75 28.46 25.12
CA TYR A 37 -4.78 28.74 26.19
C TYR A 37 -5.47 29.03 27.53
N ARG A 38 -6.13 28.01 28.09
CA ARG A 38 -6.47 28.00 29.52
C ARG A 38 -5.18 27.98 30.31
N LYS A 39 -4.75 29.17 30.75
CA LYS A 39 -3.63 29.44 31.67
C LYS A 39 -3.65 28.43 32.81
N ILE A 40 -2.83 27.39 32.70
CA ILE A 40 -2.57 26.44 33.78
C ILE A 40 -1.98 27.28 34.90
N ARG A 41 -2.78 27.52 35.95
CA ARG A 41 -2.32 28.24 37.13
C ARG A 41 -1.16 27.43 37.72
N ASN A 42 0.05 27.99 37.63
CA ASN A 42 1.26 27.48 38.26
C ASN A 42 1.12 27.59 39.78
N SER A 43 0.40 26.65 40.40
CA SER A 43 0.75 26.21 41.73
C SER A 43 1.98 25.33 41.55
N LYS A 44 3.17 25.86 41.80
CA LYS A 44 4.43 25.10 41.79
C LYS A 44 4.42 24.11 42.95
N LYS A 45 3.65 23.04 42.84
CA LYS A 45 3.81 21.84 43.64
C LYS A 45 4.92 21.05 42.96
N ALA A 46 6.07 20.92 43.63
CA ALA A 46 7.09 19.97 43.22
C ALA A 46 6.49 18.56 43.39
N LEU A 47 6.63 17.72 42.35
CA LEU A 47 6.18 16.33 42.43
C LEU A 47 6.94 15.62 43.54
N THR A 48 6.21 14.86 44.35
CA THR A 48 6.85 14.03 45.37
C THR A 48 7.47 12.80 44.73
N LEU A 49 8.54 12.26 45.35
CA LEU A 49 9.18 11.04 44.85
C LEU A 49 8.19 9.86 44.81
N ILE A 50 7.28 9.77 45.79
CA ILE A 50 6.27 8.71 45.85
C ILE A 50 5.25 8.80 44.71
N GLU A 51 4.91 10.00 44.25
CA GLU A 51 3.96 10.22 43.16
C GLU A 51 4.54 9.75 41.81
N LEU A 52 5.81 10.05 41.56
CA LEU A 52 6.52 9.49 40.40
C LEU A 52 6.64 7.97 40.48
N LEU A 53 6.93 7.41 41.66
CA LEU A 53 6.99 5.95 41.85
C LEU A 53 5.64 5.28 41.59
N ALA A 54 4.53 5.84 42.09
CA ALA A 54 3.20 5.31 41.87
C ALA A 54 2.83 5.31 40.37
N VAL A 55 3.12 6.41 39.66
CA VAL A 55 2.86 6.51 38.21
C VAL A 55 3.69 5.50 37.43
N LEU A 56 5.00 5.40 37.68
CA LEU A 56 5.87 4.45 36.99
C LEU A 56 5.45 3.00 37.25
N THR A 57 4.98 2.69 38.45
CA THR A 57 4.48 1.36 38.81
C THR A 57 3.23 1.00 38.00
N ILE A 58 2.26 1.92 37.89
CA ILE A 58 1.04 1.69 37.09
C ILE A 58 1.41 1.57 35.60
N LEU A 59 2.33 2.40 35.09
CA LEU A 59 2.79 2.31 33.71
C LEU A 59 3.50 0.98 33.41
N ALA A 60 4.32 0.47 34.34
CA ALA A 60 4.96 -0.84 34.20
C ALA A 60 3.93 -1.98 34.18
N LEU A 61 2.92 -1.92 35.06
CA LEU A 61 1.83 -2.90 35.11
C LEU A 61 1.03 -2.94 33.80
N VAL A 62 0.62 -1.77 33.30
CA VAL A 62 -0.17 -1.65 32.06
C VAL A 62 0.69 -2.01 30.84
N GLY A 63 1.93 -1.53 30.79
CA GLY A 63 2.87 -1.81 29.69
C GLY A 63 3.15 -3.31 29.52
N GLY A 64 3.25 -4.06 30.63
CA GLY A 64 3.47 -5.50 30.59
C GLY A 64 2.34 -6.29 29.91
N ILE A 65 1.09 -5.83 30.00
CA ILE A 65 -0.07 -6.52 29.41
C ILE A 65 -0.29 -6.09 27.95
N ALA A 66 -0.05 -4.82 27.63
CA ALA A 66 -0.33 -4.27 26.30
C ALA A 66 0.65 -4.73 25.20
N GLY A 67 1.92 -4.97 25.54
CA GLY A 67 2.98 -5.27 24.57
C GLY A 67 2.73 -6.53 23.71
N PRO A 68 2.50 -7.72 24.31
CA PRO A 68 2.43 -8.97 23.55
C PRO A 68 1.24 -9.08 22.58
N ALA A 69 0.12 -8.41 22.88
CA ALA A 69 -1.09 -8.50 22.07
C ALA A 69 -0.95 -7.78 20.72
N ILE A 70 -0.28 -6.62 20.71
CA ILE A 70 -0.02 -5.83 19.51
C ILE A 70 0.92 -6.59 18.57
N TYR A 71 1.97 -7.22 19.13
CA TYR A 71 2.94 -7.98 18.35
C TYR A 71 2.31 -9.10 17.52
N ARG A 72 1.43 -9.92 18.13
CA ARG A 72 0.76 -11.04 17.43
C ARG A 72 -0.16 -10.59 16.30
N GLN A 73 -0.82 -9.44 16.44
CA GLN A 73 -1.70 -8.93 15.37
C GLN A 73 -0.89 -8.44 14.17
N VAL A 74 0.26 -7.80 14.43
CA VAL A 74 1.16 -7.35 13.36
C VAL A 74 1.73 -8.55 12.61
N THR A 75 2.19 -9.60 13.30
CA THR A 75 2.75 -10.78 12.64
C THR A 75 1.71 -11.53 11.80
N GLN A 76 0.49 -11.73 12.30
CA GLN A 76 -0.59 -12.36 11.53
C GLN A 76 -1.00 -11.52 10.31
N GLY A 77 -1.04 -10.20 10.45
CA GLY A 77 -1.33 -9.30 9.33
C GLY A 77 -0.26 -9.35 8.24
N ARG A 78 1.01 -9.49 8.65
CA ARG A 78 2.13 -9.70 7.73
C ARG A 78 1.98 -11.02 6.98
N SER A 79 1.81 -12.15 7.66
CA SER A 79 1.65 -13.45 6.97
C SER A 79 0.54 -13.45 5.92
N ARG A 80 -0.64 -12.92 6.27
CA ARG A 80 -1.75 -12.78 5.29
C ARG A 80 -1.43 -11.85 4.13
N THR A 81 -0.64 -10.81 4.36
CA THR A 81 -0.19 -9.92 3.28
C THR A 81 0.76 -10.66 2.35
N ALA A 82 1.67 -11.47 2.90
CA ALA A 82 2.59 -12.29 2.11
C ALA A 82 1.83 -13.33 1.28
N GLU A 83 0.85 -14.03 1.87
CA GLU A 83 -0.04 -14.96 1.16
C GLU A 83 -0.79 -14.28 0.00
N ALA A 84 -1.34 -13.09 0.24
CA ALA A 84 -2.04 -12.33 -0.79
C ALA A 84 -1.10 -11.86 -1.92
N GLN A 85 0.13 -11.48 -1.58
CA GLN A 85 1.17 -11.11 -2.55
C GLN A 85 1.62 -12.32 -3.38
N ILE A 86 1.81 -13.49 -2.76
CA ILE A 86 2.09 -14.75 -3.45
C ILE A 86 0.97 -15.05 -4.46
N ALA A 87 -0.29 -15.03 -4.03
CA ALA A 87 -1.43 -15.27 -4.92
C ALA A 87 -1.50 -14.29 -6.10
N ALA A 88 -1.12 -13.02 -5.90
CA ALA A 88 -1.04 -12.04 -6.98
C ALA A 88 0.09 -12.36 -7.99
N ILE A 89 1.25 -12.81 -7.49
CA ILE A 89 2.36 -13.27 -8.34
C ILE A 89 1.95 -14.54 -9.09
N GLU A 90 1.30 -15.51 -8.44
CA GLU A 90 0.82 -16.74 -9.08
C GLU A 90 -0.15 -16.45 -10.23
N LYS A 91 -1.08 -15.50 -10.03
CA LYS A 91 -2.00 -15.06 -11.09
C LYS A 91 -1.23 -14.53 -12.31
N SER A 92 -0.16 -13.78 -12.07
CA SER A 92 0.70 -13.20 -13.10
C SER A 92 1.51 -14.29 -13.82
N LEU A 93 2.04 -15.26 -13.08
CA LEU A 93 2.72 -16.45 -13.62
C LEU A 93 1.80 -17.30 -14.50
N ASN A 94 0.54 -17.46 -14.09
CA ASN A 94 -0.46 -18.18 -14.86
C ASN A 94 -0.82 -17.44 -16.15
N ALA A 95 -0.94 -16.11 -16.12
CA ALA A 95 -1.16 -15.31 -17.31
C ALA A 95 0.01 -15.46 -18.31
N PHE A 96 1.26 -15.38 -17.83
CA PHE A 96 2.44 -15.65 -18.65
C PHE A 96 2.40 -17.06 -19.26
N TYR A 97 2.04 -18.08 -18.47
CA TYR A 97 1.93 -19.45 -18.96
C TYR A 97 0.87 -19.60 -20.05
N LEU A 98 -0.27 -18.89 -19.96
CA LEU A 98 -1.33 -18.95 -20.98
C LEU A 98 -0.85 -18.39 -22.33
N ASP A 99 -0.05 -17.34 -22.33
CA ASP A 99 0.42 -16.68 -23.55
C ASP A 99 1.68 -17.34 -24.14
N CYS A 100 2.60 -17.77 -23.26
CA CYS A 100 3.90 -18.28 -23.65
C CYS A 100 3.94 -19.82 -23.72
N GLY A 101 3.07 -20.51 -22.98
CA GLY A 101 3.02 -21.98 -22.88
C GLY A 101 4.10 -22.60 -21.97
N PHE A 102 4.80 -21.78 -21.18
CA PHE A 102 5.81 -22.22 -20.20
C PHE A 102 5.90 -21.18 -19.08
N PHE A 103 6.39 -21.58 -17.91
CA PHE A 103 6.65 -20.65 -16.81
C PHE A 103 7.94 -19.86 -17.05
N PRO A 104 8.02 -18.61 -16.57
CA PRO A 104 9.23 -17.81 -16.73
C PRO A 104 10.41 -18.42 -15.95
N ARG A 105 11.63 -18.00 -16.29
CA ARG A 105 12.83 -18.48 -15.57
C ARG A 105 13.11 -17.63 -14.34
N SER A 106 12.79 -16.35 -14.41
CA SER A 106 12.88 -15.39 -13.30
C SER A 106 11.55 -14.65 -13.15
N LEU A 107 11.25 -14.18 -11.94
CA LEU A 107 10.11 -13.28 -11.74
C LEU A 107 10.28 -11.95 -12.50
N ASP A 108 11.52 -11.55 -12.84
CA ASP A 108 11.78 -10.37 -13.67
C ASP A 108 11.15 -10.48 -15.08
N ASP A 109 10.98 -11.70 -15.58
CA ASP A 109 10.38 -11.96 -16.89
C ASP A 109 8.87 -11.59 -16.90
N LEU A 110 8.26 -11.43 -15.73
CA LEU A 110 6.88 -10.92 -15.61
C LEU A 110 6.78 -9.42 -15.89
N ILE A 111 7.88 -8.67 -15.77
CA ILE A 111 7.89 -7.22 -15.99
C ILE A 111 8.48 -6.89 -17.37
N ARG A 112 9.49 -7.66 -17.78
CA ARG A 112 10.21 -7.44 -19.04
C ARG A 112 10.28 -8.75 -19.82
N PRO A 113 10.30 -8.69 -21.16
CA PRO A 113 10.43 -9.90 -21.95
C PRO A 113 11.75 -10.63 -21.61
N PRO A 114 11.74 -11.97 -21.55
CA PRO A 114 12.93 -12.75 -21.23
C PRO A 114 14.04 -12.48 -22.24
N SER A 115 15.19 -12.00 -21.76
CA SER A 115 16.35 -11.68 -22.61
C SER A 115 17.15 -12.91 -23.02
N GLU A 116 17.04 -14.00 -22.26
CA GLU A 116 17.80 -15.23 -22.45
C GLU A 116 16.88 -16.47 -22.44
N GLY A 117 17.22 -17.47 -23.23
CA GLY A 117 16.50 -18.74 -23.27
C GLY A 117 15.30 -18.74 -24.22
N ARG A 118 14.22 -19.38 -23.81
CA ARG A 118 13.02 -19.56 -24.63
C ARG A 118 12.24 -18.23 -24.69
N GLN A 119 12.11 -17.67 -25.90
CA GLN A 119 11.34 -16.45 -26.10
C GLN A 119 9.84 -16.75 -26.05
N CYS A 120 9.08 -15.86 -25.41
CA CYS A 120 7.63 -15.92 -25.41
C CYS A 120 7.07 -15.37 -26.73
N PRO A 121 6.29 -16.14 -27.49
CA PRO A 121 5.75 -15.69 -28.78
C PRO A 121 4.76 -14.53 -28.67
N ASN A 122 3.90 -14.54 -27.63
CA ASN A 122 2.82 -13.59 -27.42
C ASN A 122 3.01 -12.82 -26.11
N TYR A 123 4.23 -12.34 -25.85
CA TYR A 123 4.50 -11.58 -24.64
C TYR A 123 3.67 -10.29 -24.60
N ASP A 124 2.98 -10.03 -23.48
CA ASP A 124 2.28 -8.76 -23.29
C ASP A 124 3.29 -7.60 -23.16
N PRO A 125 3.30 -6.62 -24.07
CA PRO A 125 4.23 -5.49 -23.99
C PRO A 125 4.06 -4.62 -22.73
N GLU A 126 2.91 -4.68 -22.05
CA GLU A 126 2.69 -4.00 -20.76
C GLU A 126 3.24 -4.81 -19.56
N GLY A 127 3.62 -6.07 -19.79
CA GLY A 127 4.03 -7.02 -18.75
C GLY A 127 2.85 -7.64 -18.02
N TYR A 128 3.15 -8.61 -17.16
CA TYR A 128 2.17 -9.44 -16.46
C TYR A 128 1.87 -8.97 -15.04
N PHE A 129 2.54 -7.92 -14.57
CA PHE A 129 2.42 -7.43 -13.19
C PHE A 129 1.97 -5.97 -13.14
N GLU A 130 0.78 -5.73 -12.58
CA GLU A 130 0.06 -4.44 -12.63
C GLU A 130 0.85 -3.22 -12.15
N ARG A 131 1.88 -3.40 -11.32
CA ARG A 131 2.68 -2.30 -10.74
C ARG A 131 4.02 -2.05 -11.43
N GLY A 132 4.36 -2.80 -12.49
CA GLY A 132 5.66 -2.69 -13.18
C GLY A 132 6.88 -3.01 -12.31
N SER A 133 6.67 -3.50 -11.08
CA SER A 133 7.69 -3.92 -10.14
C SER A 133 7.12 -5.00 -9.22
N LEU A 134 7.93 -6.00 -8.89
CA LEU A 134 7.55 -7.03 -7.94
C LEU A 134 7.54 -6.46 -6.51
N PRO A 135 6.55 -6.82 -5.68
CA PRO A 135 6.55 -6.44 -4.28
C PRO A 135 7.65 -7.19 -3.52
N VAL A 136 8.14 -6.58 -2.45
CA VAL A 136 8.88 -7.29 -1.40
C VAL A 136 7.90 -7.85 -0.38
N ASP A 137 8.31 -8.91 0.30
CA ASP A 137 7.53 -9.48 1.38
C ASP A 137 7.37 -8.47 2.56
N PRO A 138 6.48 -8.74 3.53
CA PRO A 138 6.24 -7.86 4.67
C PRO A 138 7.42 -7.71 5.66
N TRP A 139 8.49 -8.50 5.50
CA TRP A 139 9.70 -8.47 6.30
C TRP A 139 10.90 -7.83 5.57
N GLY A 140 10.69 -7.44 4.31
CA GLY A 140 11.63 -6.73 3.45
C GLY A 140 12.49 -7.62 2.55
N ASN A 141 12.18 -8.92 2.45
CA ASN A 141 12.91 -9.84 1.58
C ASN A 141 12.23 -9.95 0.20
N PRO A 142 13.00 -10.22 -0.87
CA PRO A 142 12.43 -10.62 -2.13
C PRO A 142 11.78 -12.01 -2.02
N TYR A 143 10.78 -12.26 -2.85
CA TYR A 143 10.20 -13.59 -3.01
C TYR A 143 11.18 -14.55 -3.67
N PHE A 144 11.21 -15.79 -3.19
CA PHE A 144 11.99 -16.87 -3.78
C PHE A 144 11.14 -17.58 -4.81
N TYR A 145 11.70 -17.76 -6.00
CA TYR A 145 11.04 -18.39 -7.13
C TYR A 145 11.98 -19.34 -7.84
N GLU A 146 11.50 -20.54 -8.14
CA GLU A 146 12.25 -21.54 -8.89
C GLU A 146 11.36 -22.28 -9.89
N SER A 147 11.84 -22.39 -11.13
CA SER A 147 11.18 -23.16 -12.20
C SER A 147 12.21 -23.96 -13.01
N PRO A 148 12.06 -25.30 -13.14
CA PRO A 148 11.03 -26.13 -12.49
C PRO A 148 11.21 -26.17 -10.95
N GLY A 149 10.10 -26.29 -10.21
CA GLY A 149 10.14 -26.33 -8.75
C GLY A 149 10.90 -27.54 -8.19
N GLN A 150 11.55 -27.39 -7.04
CA GLN A 150 12.18 -28.48 -6.30
C GLN A 150 11.14 -29.38 -5.63
N VAL A 151 10.12 -28.79 -5.01
CA VAL A 151 9.00 -29.46 -4.38
C VAL A 151 7.97 -29.84 -5.44
N ARG A 152 7.53 -28.87 -6.25
CA ARG A 152 6.59 -29.11 -7.36
C ARG A 152 7.31 -29.18 -8.71
N SER A 153 7.92 -30.33 -8.99
CA SER A 153 8.67 -30.60 -10.23
C SER A 153 7.90 -30.38 -11.54
N SER A 154 6.57 -30.48 -11.54
CA SER A 154 5.73 -30.24 -12.72
C SER A 154 5.39 -28.76 -12.95
N SER A 155 5.72 -27.87 -12.02
CA SER A 155 5.38 -26.44 -12.06
C SER A 155 6.54 -25.60 -11.54
N TYR A 156 6.25 -24.62 -10.68
CA TYR A 156 7.21 -23.77 -10.01
C TYR A 156 7.00 -23.81 -8.49
N ASP A 157 8.04 -23.40 -7.79
CA ASP A 157 8.03 -23.14 -6.36
C ASP A 157 8.11 -21.62 -6.14
N LEU A 158 7.20 -21.08 -5.33
CA LEU A 158 7.17 -19.66 -4.95
C LEU A 158 6.93 -19.53 -3.45
N PHE A 159 7.81 -18.85 -2.74
CA PHE A 159 7.69 -18.70 -1.29
C PHE A 159 8.36 -17.43 -0.75
N SER A 160 8.02 -17.08 0.49
CA SER A 160 8.63 -16.01 1.27
C SER A 160 9.33 -16.62 2.49
N ALA A 161 10.57 -16.20 2.77
CA ALA A 161 11.36 -16.64 3.93
C ALA A 161 10.83 -16.14 5.29
N GLY A 162 9.73 -15.39 5.30
CA GLY A 162 9.01 -15.12 6.53
C GLY A 162 9.76 -14.21 7.53
N PRO A 163 9.34 -14.26 8.81
CA PRO A 163 9.92 -13.48 9.90
C PRO A 163 11.41 -13.67 10.17
N ASP A 164 11.90 -14.91 10.09
CA ASP A 164 13.31 -15.23 10.39
C ASP A 164 14.26 -14.87 9.25
N ARG A 165 13.72 -14.73 8.03
CA ARG A 165 14.44 -14.42 6.78
C ARG A 165 15.38 -15.53 6.33
N GLU A 166 15.19 -16.74 6.85
CA GLU A 166 15.98 -17.92 6.51
C GLU A 166 15.11 -18.89 5.71
N PRO A 167 15.41 -19.15 4.42
CA PRO A 167 14.60 -20.08 3.63
C PRO A 167 14.79 -21.52 4.12
N GLY A 168 13.71 -22.32 4.06
CA GLY A 168 13.68 -23.73 4.44
C GLY A 168 13.30 -23.98 5.90
N THR A 169 12.71 -22.99 6.58
CA THR A 169 12.26 -23.06 7.96
C THR A 169 10.74 -23.22 8.06
N GLU A 170 10.21 -23.40 9.27
CA GLU A 170 8.76 -23.64 9.47
C GLU A 170 7.89 -22.39 9.31
N ASP A 171 8.49 -21.19 9.31
CA ASP A 171 7.79 -19.91 9.13
C ASP A 171 7.78 -19.42 7.67
N ASP A 172 8.32 -20.22 6.76
CA ASP A 172 8.18 -20.03 5.32
C ASP A 172 6.70 -20.00 4.92
N ILE A 173 6.36 -19.04 4.07
CA ILE A 173 5.03 -18.94 3.48
C ILE A 173 5.17 -19.38 2.03
N THR A 174 4.69 -20.59 1.75
CA THR A 174 4.87 -21.25 0.46
C THR A 174 3.59 -21.24 -0.37
N ASN A 175 3.71 -21.52 -1.66
CA ASN A 175 2.57 -21.69 -2.55
C ASN A 175 2.12 -23.15 -2.70
N TRP A 176 2.79 -24.08 -2.01
CA TRP A 176 2.50 -25.52 -2.10
C TRP A 176 1.81 -26.14 -0.90
N ASP A 177 1.79 -25.45 0.23
CA ASP A 177 0.98 -25.78 1.40
C ASP A 177 -0.50 -25.39 1.21
#